data_AF-A0ABD2YH79-F1
#
_entry.id   AF-A0ABD2YH79-F1
#
_cell.length_a   1.000
_cell.length_b   1.000
_cell.length_c   1.000
_cell.angle_alpha   90.00
_cell.angle_beta   90.00
_cell.angle_gamma   90.00
#
_symmetry.space_group_name_H-M   'P 1'
#
loop_
_entity.id
_entity.type
_entity.pdbx_description
1 polymer ?
#
loop_
_entity_poly.entity_id
_entity_poly.type
_entity_poly.pdbx_seq_one_letter_code
_entity_poly.pdbx_strand_id
1 'polypeptide(L)'
;MLSCVASLMAFEDKDKRGKKKKKKKPDFKAEEVWLQIVAGWDDSKSRKRAAINKENRISDAAKMAPYAGGSVNIQEHKRRMTDREGNPPNFDMLFVKCYKKKDKSWSGPRVESVYNEYQNLRVAQMEQTDSPLINESSQPSINDTDMWVKAAGGIKFGRVFGMGSLAKEYTSSIRANTGCSSAPPPQPPPPPPPPPPPVGQIELEQLKEQIHNMQDILQKKDDQMEDMRKRMDEMIAVFMQVHGKSLDTNQGGSSSGPSIIHGPTRPSTT
;
A
#
# COMPACT_ATOMS: atom_id res chain seq x y z
N MET A 1 -16.78 -48.02 -9.81
CA MET A 1 -15.87 -47.06 -9.13
C MET A 1 -16.63 -45.79 -8.86
N LEU A 2 -16.85 -45.53 -7.57
CA LEU A 2 -17.55 -44.36 -7.04
C LEU A 2 -16.72 -43.09 -7.22
N SER A 3 -17.43 -41.99 -7.47
CA SER A 3 -17.16 -40.66 -6.92
C SER A 3 -15.85 -39.95 -7.33
N CYS A 4 -15.97 -38.99 -8.25
CA CYS A 4 -15.15 -37.78 -8.16
C CYS A 4 -16.11 -36.58 -8.07
N VAL A 5 -16.32 -36.15 -6.83
CA VAL A 5 -17.22 -35.10 -6.39
C VAL A 5 -16.79 -33.78 -7.03
N ALA A 6 -17.50 -33.34 -8.08
CA ALA A 6 -17.45 -31.95 -8.49
C ALA A 6 -18.06 -31.11 -7.35
N SER A 7 -17.18 -30.43 -6.62
CA SER A 7 -17.49 -29.61 -5.45
C SER A 7 -18.39 -28.44 -5.84
N LEU A 8 -19.70 -28.69 -5.80
CA LEU A 8 -20.78 -27.75 -6.09
C LEU A 8 -21.08 -26.93 -4.83
N MET A 9 -20.19 -26.03 -4.44
CA MET A 9 -20.50 -25.08 -3.37
C MET A 9 -21.35 -23.93 -3.94
N ALA A 10 -22.64 -24.24 -4.10
CA ALA A 10 -23.71 -23.28 -4.29
C ALA A 10 -23.68 -22.23 -3.16
N PHE A 11 -24.31 -21.08 -3.40
CA PHE A 11 -24.48 -20.00 -2.43
C PHE A 11 -25.23 -20.50 -1.18
N GLU A 12 -24.48 -21.03 -0.21
CA GLU A 12 -25.00 -21.52 1.05
C GLU A 12 -24.84 -20.44 2.12
N ASP A 13 -25.93 -19.72 2.40
CA ASP A 13 -26.03 -18.87 3.60
C ASP A 13 -26.07 -19.81 4.81
N LYS A 14 -24.92 -20.01 5.46
CA LYS A 14 -24.79 -20.86 6.65
C LYS A 14 -25.12 -20.05 7.90
N ASP A 15 -25.86 -20.63 8.84
CA ASP A 15 -26.05 -20.00 10.15
C ASP A 15 -24.72 -19.98 10.95
N LYS A 16 -24.70 -19.32 12.11
CA LYS A 16 -23.50 -19.24 12.98
C LYS A 16 -22.95 -20.62 13.43
N ARG A 17 -23.67 -21.71 13.14
CA ARG A 17 -23.34 -23.11 13.48
C ARG A 17 -23.08 -23.96 12.23
N GLY A 18 -22.90 -23.34 11.06
CA GLY A 18 -22.55 -24.02 9.82
C GLY A 18 -23.71 -24.75 9.13
N LYS A 19 -24.95 -24.64 9.62
CA LYS A 19 -26.11 -25.31 9.00
C LYS A 19 -26.65 -24.48 7.83
N LYS A 20 -27.01 -25.15 6.73
CA LYS A 20 -27.63 -24.50 5.56
C LYS A 20 -28.91 -23.79 6.01
N LYS A 21 -28.98 -22.46 5.89
CA LYS A 21 -30.26 -21.76 6.08
C LYS A 21 -31.14 -22.13 4.89
N LYS A 22 -32.27 -22.79 5.16
CA LYS A 22 -33.32 -22.97 4.15
C LYS A 22 -33.79 -21.57 3.74
N LYS A 23 -33.81 -21.27 2.43
CA LYS A 23 -34.41 -20.04 1.89
C LYS A 23 -35.89 -20.05 2.33
N LYS A 24 -36.24 -19.30 3.38
CA LYS A 24 -37.63 -19.24 3.87
C LYS A 24 -38.42 -18.25 3.04
N LYS A 25 -39.58 -18.67 2.54
CA LYS A 25 -40.53 -17.78 1.90
C LYS A 25 -41.02 -16.74 2.92
N PRO A 26 -41.03 -15.44 2.59
CA PRO A 26 -41.71 -14.43 3.40
C PRO A 26 -43.23 -14.60 3.36
N ASP A 27 -43.91 -14.42 4.50
CA ASP A 27 -45.36 -14.65 4.61
C ASP A 27 -46.21 -13.79 3.66
N PHE A 28 -45.73 -12.58 3.33
CA PHE A 28 -46.42 -11.65 2.43
C PHE A 28 -46.24 -11.99 0.93
N LYS A 29 -45.51 -13.04 0.57
CA LYS A 29 -45.30 -13.46 -0.82
C LYS A 29 -46.08 -14.74 -1.13
N ALA A 30 -46.80 -14.72 -2.26
CA ALA A 30 -47.37 -15.91 -2.87
C ALA A 30 -46.27 -16.93 -3.20
N GLU A 31 -46.61 -18.22 -3.13
CA GLU A 31 -45.64 -19.32 -3.33
C GLU A 31 -45.05 -19.30 -4.74
N GLU A 32 -45.88 -19.03 -5.74
CA GLU A 32 -45.51 -19.02 -7.15
C GLU A 32 -44.48 -17.92 -7.43
N VAL A 33 -44.71 -16.73 -6.88
CA VAL A 33 -43.80 -15.58 -6.99
C VAL A 33 -42.48 -15.87 -6.28
N TRP A 34 -42.52 -16.53 -5.13
CA TRP A 34 -41.30 -16.93 -4.41
C TRP A 34 -40.47 -17.93 -5.21
N LEU A 35 -41.09 -18.95 -5.79
CA LEU A 35 -40.42 -19.94 -6.63
C LEU A 35 -39.77 -19.30 -7.85
N GLN A 36 -40.42 -18.33 -8.49
CA GLN A 36 -39.83 -17.56 -9.61
C GLN A 36 -38.59 -16.78 -9.19
N ILE A 37 -38.62 -16.12 -8.02
CA ILE A 37 -37.46 -15.39 -7.48
C ILE A 37 -36.30 -16.35 -7.19
N VAL A 38 -36.58 -17.49 -6.54
CA VAL A 38 -35.57 -18.51 -6.22
C VAL A 38 -34.96 -19.06 -7.51
N ALA A 39 -35.77 -19.37 -8.51
CA ALA A 39 -35.30 -19.83 -9.82
C ALA A 39 -34.41 -18.78 -10.51
N GLY A 40 -34.76 -17.49 -10.44
CA GLY A 40 -33.93 -16.41 -10.97
C GLY A 40 -32.57 -16.27 -10.30
N TRP A 41 -32.47 -16.55 -8.99
CA TRP A 41 -31.19 -16.59 -8.27
C TRP A 41 -30.38 -17.85 -8.57
N ASP A 42 -31.06 -18.98 -8.80
CA ASP A 42 -30.45 -20.26 -9.16
C ASP A 42 -30.21 -20.39 -10.68
N ASP A 43 -30.41 -19.32 -11.46
CA ASP A 43 -29.94 -19.27 -12.84
C ASP A 43 -28.41 -19.26 -12.93
N SER A 44 -27.88 -19.87 -13.98
CA SER A 44 -26.44 -19.98 -14.23
C SER A 44 -25.77 -18.60 -14.34
N LYS A 45 -26.41 -17.62 -14.98
CA LYS A 45 -25.84 -16.27 -15.13
C LYS A 45 -25.77 -15.56 -13.77
N SER A 46 -26.82 -15.69 -12.97
CA SER A 46 -26.87 -15.14 -11.60
C SER A 46 -25.77 -15.72 -10.71
N ARG A 47 -25.56 -17.04 -10.74
CA ARG A 47 -24.48 -17.69 -9.99
C ARG A 47 -23.09 -17.25 -10.45
N LYS A 48 -22.85 -17.18 -11.77
CA LYS A 48 -21.57 -16.71 -12.33
C LYS A 48 -21.28 -15.28 -11.89
N ARG A 49 -22.27 -14.38 -11.97
CA ARG A 49 -22.13 -12.99 -11.52
C ARG A 49 -21.86 -12.90 -10.01
N ALA A 50 -22.54 -13.71 -9.20
CA ALA A 50 -22.29 -13.77 -7.77
C ALA A 50 -20.87 -14.27 -7.42
N ALA A 51 -20.38 -15.29 -8.14
CA ALA A 51 -19.02 -15.81 -7.97
C ALA A 51 -17.97 -14.76 -8.35
N ILE A 52 -18.12 -14.10 -9.51
CA ILE A 52 -17.24 -13.01 -9.94
C ILE A 52 -17.28 -11.86 -8.94
N ASN A 53 -18.46 -11.45 -8.48
CA ASN A 53 -18.59 -10.38 -7.49
C ASN A 53 -17.95 -10.75 -6.15
N LYS A 54 -17.96 -12.03 -5.77
CA LYS A 54 -17.29 -12.52 -4.56
C LYS A 54 -15.77 -12.48 -4.74
N GLU A 55 -15.28 -12.96 -5.88
CA GLU A 55 -13.86 -12.91 -6.21
C GLU A 55 -13.38 -11.45 -6.24
N ASN A 56 -14.13 -10.56 -6.89
CA ASN A 56 -13.87 -9.11 -6.91
C ASN A 56 -14.03 -8.44 -5.53
N ARG A 57 -14.55 -9.10 -4.50
CA ARG A 57 -14.56 -8.55 -3.13
C ARG A 57 -13.36 -9.04 -2.32
N ILE A 58 -12.77 -10.16 -2.71
CA ILE A 58 -11.64 -10.79 -2.01
C ILE A 58 -10.31 -10.41 -2.68
N SER A 59 -10.31 -10.22 -4.01
CA SER A 59 -9.12 -9.92 -4.76
C SER A 59 -8.57 -8.53 -4.44
N ASP A 60 -7.25 -8.45 -4.25
CA ASP A 60 -6.52 -7.19 -4.06
C ASP A 60 -6.72 -6.23 -5.25
N ALA A 61 -6.97 -6.78 -6.44
CA ALA A 61 -7.23 -6.03 -7.67
C ALA A 61 -8.43 -5.08 -7.54
N ALA A 62 -9.43 -5.42 -6.72
CA ALA A 62 -10.60 -4.58 -6.54
C ALA A 62 -10.30 -3.29 -5.80
N LYS A 63 -9.16 -3.19 -5.08
CA LYS A 63 -8.82 -2.04 -4.21
C LYS A 63 -9.97 -1.70 -3.23
N MET A 64 -10.91 -2.62 -3.05
CA MET A 64 -12.10 -2.44 -2.22
C MET A 64 -11.70 -2.88 -0.83
N ALA A 65 -11.34 -1.91 -0.01
CA ALA A 65 -11.02 -2.18 1.38
C ALA A 65 -12.33 -2.26 2.17
N PRO A 66 -12.65 -3.41 2.79
CA PRO A 66 -13.95 -3.60 3.42
C PRO A 66 -14.17 -2.58 4.53
N TYR A 67 -15.35 -1.97 4.60
CA TYR A 67 -15.71 -1.09 5.70
C TYR A 67 -16.18 -1.92 6.91
N ALA A 68 -15.56 -1.74 8.07
CA ALA A 68 -15.91 -2.47 9.29
C ALA A 68 -16.87 -1.71 10.23
N GLY A 69 -17.13 -0.43 9.96
CA GLY A 69 -18.04 0.43 10.73
C GLY A 69 -19.53 0.09 10.61
N GLY A 70 -19.88 -1.00 9.90
CA GLY A 70 -21.25 -1.46 9.71
C GLY A 70 -22.06 -0.57 8.76
N SER A 71 -23.35 -0.40 9.04
CA SER A 71 -24.24 0.50 8.29
C SER A 71 -24.10 1.97 8.69
N VAL A 72 -23.32 2.27 9.72
CA VAL A 72 -23.09 3.63 10.21
C VAL A 72 -21.95 4.26 9.41
N ASN A 73 -22.22 5.40 8.79
CA ASN A 73 -21.20 6.12 8.01
C ASN A 73 -20.12 6.75 8.92
N ILE A 74 -18.98 7.10 8.32
CA ILE A 74 -17.82 7.63 9.02
C ILE A 74 -18.08 8.98 9.72
N GLN A 75 -18.94 9.83 9.16
CA GLN A 75 -19.29 11.12 9.75
C GLN A 75 -20.13 10.96 11.02
N GLU A 76 -21.03 9.98 11.07
CA GLU A 76 -21.78 9.67 12.28
C GLU A 76 -20.88 9.07 13.36
N HIS A 77 -19.86 8.27 13.00
CA HIS A 77 -18.83 7.86 13.95
C HIS A 77 -18.04 9.04 14.50
N LYS A 78 -17.68 10.03 13.67
CA LYS A 78 -17.05 11.29 14.11
C LYS A 78 -17.93 12.01 15.12
N ARG A 79 -19.21 12.25 14.79
CA ARG A 79 -20.19 12.91 15.67
C ARG A 79 -20.31 12.20 17.03
N ARG A 80 -20.50 10.87 17.03
CA ARG A 80 -20.64 10.09 18.26
C ARG A 80 -19.38 10.11 19.14
N MET A 81 -18.20 10.16 18.54
CA MET A 81 -16.95 10.28 19.29
C MET A 81 -16.80 11.68 19.87
N THR A 82 -17.12 12.73 19.10
CA THR A 82 -17.15 14.11 19.61
C THR A 82 -18.09 14.25 20.81
N ASP A 83 -19.32 13.72 20.71
CA ASP A 83 -20.30 13.77 21.81
C ASP A 83 -19.79 13.07 23.08
N ARG A 84 -19.00 12.00 22.92
CA ARG A 84 -18.49 11.18 24.03
C ARG A 84 -17.24 11.78 24.67
N GLU A 85 -16.35 12.36 23.87
CA GLU A 85 -15.01 12.80 24.31
C GLU A 85 -14.92 14.32 24.49
N GLY A 86 -15.96 15.06 24.11
CA GLY A 86 -16.01 16.52 24.17
C GLY A 86 -15.15 17.23 23.12
N ASN A 87 -14.32 16.48 22.38
CA ASN A 87 -13.41 16.97 21.35
C ASN A 87 -13.58 16.17 20.05
N PRO A 88 -13.40 16.79 18.88
CA PRO A 88 -13.45 16.06 17.61
C PRO A 88 -12.29 15.06 17.50
N PRO A 89 -12.55 13.80 17.13
CA PRO A 89 -11.50 12.81 16.98
C PRO A 89 -10.61 13.16 15.78
N ASN A 90 -9.32 12.90 15.90
CA ASN A 90 -8.43 12.92 14.76
C ASN A 90 -8.83 11.84 13.73
N PHE A 91 -8.49 12.09 12.47
CA PHE A 91 -8.95 11.25 11.36
C PHE A 91 -8.41 9.81 11.44
N ASP A 92 -7.19 9.63 11.94
CA ASP A 92 -6.56 8.31 12.16
C ASP A 92 -7.36 7.45 13.14
N MET A 93 -7.81 8.02 14.26
CA MET A 93 -8.65 7.34 15.25
C MET A 93 -9.98 6.92 14.65
N LEU A 94 -10.59 7.82 13.87
CA LEU A 94 -11.83 7.56 13.16
C LEU A 94 -11.67 6.45 12.11
N PHE A 95 -10.56 6.45 11.38
CA PHE A 95 -10.23 5.43 10.40
C PHE A 95 -10.05 4.06 11.08
N VAL A 96 -9.28 3.99 12.17
CA VAL A 96 -9.11 2.77 12.97
C VAL A 96 -10.47 2.23 13.45
N LYS A 97 -11.35 3.11 13.94
CA LYS A 97 -12.70 2.73 14.39
C LYS A 97 -13.55 2.13 13.28
N CYS A 98 -13.44 2.67 12.07
CA CYS A 98 -14.27 2.30 10.92
C CYS A 98 -13.72 1.11 10.10
N TYR A 99 -12.43 0.80 10.23
CA TYR A 99 -11.77 -0.19 9.40
C TYR A 99 -11.04 -1.30 10.18
N LYS A 100 -11.04 -1.27 11.52
CA LYS A 100 -10.74 -2.46 12.32
C LYS A 100 -12.01 -3.23 12.66
N LYS A 101 -11.90 -4.56 12.59
CA LYS A 101 -12.93 -5.50 13.04
C LYS A 101 -12.94 -5.57 14.58
N LYS A 102 -13.91 -6.29 15.14
CA LYS A 102 -14.04 -6.49 16.60
C LYS A 102 -12.84 -7.22 17.22
N ASP A 103 -12.19 -8.09 16.45
CA ASP A 103 -10.96 -8.79 16.81
C ASP A 103 -9.70 -7.92 16.70
N LYS A 104 -9.86 -6.62 16.41
CA LYS A 104 -8.79 -5.63 16.18
C LYS A 104 -7.95 -5.87 14.91
N SER A 105 -8.29 -6.86 14.09
CA SER A 105 -7.67 -7.05 12.77
C SER A 105 -8.15 -6.00 11.77
N TRP A 106 -7.31 -5.70 10.79
CA TRP A 106 -7.70 -4.84 9.67
C TRP A 106 -8.76 -5.50 8.81
N SER A 107 -9.66 -4.69 8.27
CA SER A 107 -10.74 -5.17 7.42
C SER A 107 -10.28 -5.65 6.04
N GLY A 108 -9.08 -5.25 5.60
CA GLY A 108 -8.41 -5.81 4.43
C GLY A 108 -6.99 -5.26 4.22
N PRO A 109 -6.21 -5.85 3.30
CA PRO A 109 -4.80 -5.52 3.09
C PRO A 109 -4.56 -4.05 2.70
N ARG A 110 -5.43 -3.48 1.86
CA ARG A 110 -5.33 -2.06 1.47
C ARG A 110 -5.51 -1.11 2.65
N VAL A 111 -6.37 -1.45 3.62
CA VAL A 111 -6.55 -0.62 4.83
C VAL A 111 -5.26 -0.55 5.62
N GLU A 112 -4.69 -1.72 5.89
CA GLU A 112 -3.46 -1.88 6.65
C GLU A 112 -2.30 -1.15 5.98
N SER A 113 -2.12 -1.37 4.68
CA SER A 113 -1.07 -0.71 3.90
C SER A 113 -1.17 0.82 3.95
N VAL A 114 -2.37 1.40 3.77
CA VAL A 114 -2.56 2.86 3.83
C VAL A 114 -2.29 3.39 5.24
N TYR A 115 -2.77 2.71 6.26
CA TYR A 115 -2.54 3.15 7.64
C TYR A 115 -1.06 3.11 8.01
N ASN A 116 -0.35 2.02 7.68
CA ASN A 116 1.07 1.89 7.96
C ASN A 116 1.89 2.94 7.22
N GLU A 117 1.58 3.19 5.95
CA GLU A 117 2.24 4.25 5.18
C GLU A 117 2.02 5.64 5.80
N TYR A 118 0.79 5.92 6.25
CA TYR A 118 0.50 7.17 6.97
C TYR A 118 1.33 7.29 8.25
N GLN A 119 1.44 6.23 9.05
CA GLN A 119 2.26 6.26 10.27
C GLN A 119 3.75 6.48 9.95
N ASN A 120 4.27 5.81 8.91
CA ASN A 120 5.65 6.01 8.46
C ASN A 120 5.92 7.46 8.04
N LEU A 121 4.98 8.09 7.33
CA LEU A 121 5.09 9.50 6.95
C LEU A 121 5.11 10.42 8.17
N ARG A 122 4.31 10.14 9.21
CA ARG A 122 4.34 10.92 10.46
C ARG A 122 5.66 10.81 11.20
N VAL A 123 6.22 9.60 11.30
CA VAL A 123 7.52 9.37 11.96
C VAL A 123 8.64 10.09 11.21
N ALA A 124 8.70 9.94 9.88
CA ALA A 124 9.71 10.60 9.06
C ALA A 124 9.64 12.14 9.15
N GLN A 125 8.44 12.70 9.30
CA GLN A 125 8.27 14.14 9.49
C GLN A 125 8.80 14.60 10.86
N MET A 126 8.58 13.84 11.94
CA MET A 126 9.12 14.16 13.26
C MET A 126 10.66 14.13 13.28
N GLU A 127 11.26 13.14 12.63
CA GLU A 127 12.73 13.02 12.54
C GLU A 127 13.38 14.19 11.78
N GLN A 128 12.68 14.76 10.78
CA GLN A 128 13.15 15.94 10.06
C GLN A 128 13.08 17.22 10.89
N THR A 129 12.14 17.31 11.83
CA THR A 129 11.99 18.48 12.70
C THR A 129 12.95 18.51 13.89
N ASP A 130 13.54 17.37 14.26
CA ASP A 130 14.54 17.27 15.35
C ASP A 130 15.98 17.58 14.89
N SER A 131 16.19 17.98 13.63
CA SER A 131 17.52 18.44 13.16
C SER A 131 17.80 19.88 13.62
N PRO A 132 18.94 20.19 14.30
CA PRO A 132 19.18 21.50 14.95
C PRO A 132 19.44 22.68 13.99
N LEU A 133 19.20 22.55 12.69
CA LEU A 133 19.65 23.51 11.68
C LEU A 133 18.59 23.77 10.58
N ILE A 134 17.34 24.06 10.92
CA ILE A 134 16.46 24.74 9.96
C ILE A 134 15.70 25.87 10.64
N ASN A 135 16.21 27.06 10.33
CA ASN A 135 15.64 28.39 10.44
C ASN A 135 14.10 28.42 10.32
N GLU A 136 13.47 29.14 11.24
CA GLU A 136 12.07 29.55 11.11
C GLU A 136 11.84 30.26 9.78
N SER A 137 10.68 30.01 9.17
CA SER A 137 10.21 30.55 7.89
C SER A 137 10.48 29.65 6.67
N SER A 138 9.41 28.96 6.26
CA SER A 138 9.16 28.38 4.92
C SER A 138 9.32 26.87 4.70
N GLN A 139 9.40 26.02 5.73
CA GLN A 139 9.05 24.60 5.56
C GLN A 139 7.52 24.47 5.53
N PRO A 140 6.89 23.94 4.46
CA PRO A 140 5.49 23.57 4.54
C PRO A 140 5.40 22.39 5.49
N SER A 141 5.02 22.62 6.74
CA SER A 141 4.61 21.56 7.65
C SER A 141 3.55 20.76 6.91
N ILE A 142 3.89 19.55 6.45
CA ILE A 142 2.93 18.72 5.74
C ILE A 142 1.80 18.46 6.74
N ASN A 143 0.61 18.94 6.40
CA ASN A 143 -0.55 18.82 7.26
C ASN A 143 -0.92 17.33 7.38
N ASP A 144 -1.45 16.90 8.53
CA ASP A 144 -1.88 15.51 8.77
C ASP A 144 -2.78 14.96 7.63
N THR A 145 -3.55 15.86 7.00
CA THR A 145 -4.38 15.51 5.84
C THR A 145 -3.56 15.22 4.58
N ASP A 146 -2.49 15.97 4.31
CA ASP A 146 -1.64 15.77 3.13
C ASP A 146 -0.87 14.45 3.24
N MET A 147 -0.37 14.13 4.44
CA MET A 147 0.22 12.82 4.73
C MET A 147 -0.78 11.70 4.44
N TRP A 148 -2.03 11.86 4.88
CA TRP A 148 -3.07 10.88 4.61
C TRP A 148 -3.35 10.73 3.11
N VAL A 149 -3.48 11.84 2.38
CA VAL A 149 -3.70 11.83 0.93
C VAL A 149 -2.57 11.12 0.20
N LYS A 150 -1.32 11.37 0.60
CA LYS A 150 -0.14 10.69 0.05
C LYS A 150 -0.19 9.19 0.31
N ALA A 151 -0.39 8.77 1.55
CA ALA A 151 -0.51 7.35 1.91
C ALA A 151 -1.68 6.64 1.19
N ALA A 152 -2.80 7.35 1.03
CA ALA A 152 -3.98 6.87 0.31
C ALA A 152 -3.76 6.71 -1.21
N GLY A 153 -2.65 7.21 -1.75
CA GLY A 153 -2.34 7.19 -3.18
C GLY A 153 -3.02 8.31 -3.98
N GLY A 154 -3.25 9.45 -3.34
CA GLY A 154 -3.79 10.67 -3.93
C GLY A 154 -5.31 10.76 -3.96
N ILE A 155 -5.80 11.85 -4.55
CA ILE A 155 -7.23 12.10 -4.79
C ILE A 155 -7.62 11.43 -6.12
N LYS A 156 -8.61 10.51 -6.09
CA LYS A 156 -9.14 9.84 -7.29
C LYS A 156 -10.63 10.13 -7.42
N PHE A 157 -11.05 10.67 -8.57
CA PHE A 157 -12.44 11.08 -8.81
C PHE A 157 -13.00 12.00 -7.69
N GLY A 158 -12.17 12.92 -7.20
CA GLY A 158 -12.54 13.84 -6.11
C GLY A 158 -12.75 13.17 -4.75
N ARG A 159 -12.28 11.93 -4.57
CA ARG A 159 -12.38 11.15 -3.32
C ARG A 159 -10.99 10.72 -2.86
N VAL A 160 -10.83 10.61 -1.55
CA VAL A 160 -9.64 10.04 -0.93
C VAL A 160 -10.07 8.79 -0.20
N PHE A 161 -9.25 7.75 -0.29
CA PHE A 161 -9.51 6.49 0.36
C PHE A 161 -9.65 6.66 1.89
N GLY A 162 -10.63 5.97 2.47
CA GLY A 162 -10.91 6.05 3.91
C GLY A 162 -11.78 7.23 4.35
N MET A 163 -11.75 8.36 3.65
CA MET A 163 -12.40 9.61 4.12
C MET A 163 -13.91 9.66 3.90
N GLY A 164 -14.46 8.81 3.02
CA GLY A 164 -15.91 8.69 2.83
C GLY A 164 -16.61 10.03 2.59
N SER A 165 -17.63 10.35 3.38
CA SER A 165 -18.37 11.61 3.32
C SER A 165 -17.57 12.82 3.79
N LEU A 166 -16.50 12.61 4.57
CA LEU A 166 -15.65 13.66 5.11
C LEU A 166 -14.61 14.16 4.11
N ALA A 167 -14.47 13.50 2.95
CA ALA A 167 -13.45 13.85 1.97
C ALA A 167 -13.51 15.33 1.55
N LYS A 168 -14.70 15.93 1.46
CA LYS A 168 -14.83 17.37 1.15
C LYS A 168 -14.26 18.24 2.26
N GLU A 169 -14.65 17.99 3.52
CA GLU A 169 -14.19 18.74 4.69
C GLU A 169 -12.67 18.81 4.77
N TYR A 170 -12.01 17.64 4.67
CA TYR A 170 -10.56 17.56 4.84
C TYR A 170 -9.77 18.02 3.61
N THR A 171 -10.27 17.82 2.38
CA THR A 171 -9.49 18.13 1.15
C THR A 171 -9.79 19.49 0.54
N SER A 172 -10.60 20.33 1.19
CA SER A 172 -11.01 21.63 0.64
C SER A 172 -9.80 22.52 0.30
N SER A 173 -8.80 22.59 1.18
CA SER A 173 -7.56 23.35 0.96
C SER A 173 -6.68 22.74 -0.13
N ILE A 174 -6.61 21.41 -0.19
CA ILE A 174 -5.78 20.67 -1.15
C ILE A 174 -6.30 20.86 -2.59
N ARG A 175 -7.64 20.83 -2.76
CA ARG A 175 -8.27 21.02 -4.08
C ARG A 175 -8.06 22.40 -4.67
N ALA A 176 -7.89 23.43 -3.84
CA ALA A 176 -7.63 24.79 -4.32
C ALA A 176 -6.24 24.90 -4.98
N ASN A 177 -5.27 24.09 -4.55
CA ASN A 177 -3.92 24.04 -5.15
C ASN A 177 -3.79 23.05 -6.31
N THR A 178 -4.67 22.05 -6.40
CA THR A 178 -4.72 21.12 -7.55
C THR A 178 -5.76 21.59 -8.55
N GLY A 179 -5.40 22.53 -9.42
CA GLY A 179 -6.24 22.98 -10.52
C GLY A 179 -6.82 21.79 -11.30
N CYS A 180 -8.14 21.79 -11.46
CA CYS A 180 -8.84 20.81 -12.27
C CYS A 180 -8.42 20.96 -13.74
N SER A 181 -7.72 19.96 -14.28
CA SER A 181 -7.60 19.83 -15.73
C SER A 181 -8.93 19.29 -16.25
N SER A 182 -9.87 20.20 -16.54
CA SER A 182 -11.09 19.87 -17.27
C SER A 182 -10.70 19.45 -18.68
N ALA A 183 -10.92 18.18 -19.02
CA ALA A 183 -10.76 17.71 -20.39
C ALA A 183 -11.67 18.53 -21.32
N PRO A 184 -11.15 19.08 -22.43
CA PRO A 184 -11.98 19.76 -23.43
C PRO A 184 -12.93 18.75 -24.10
N PRO A 185 -14.08 19.19 -24.62
CA PRO A 185 -15.05 18.30 -25.27
C PRO A 185 -14.42 17.56 -26.47
N PRO A 186 -14.90 16.35 -26.81
CA PRO A 186 -14.32 15.55 -27.88
C PRO A 186 -14.49 16.28 -29.23
N GLN A 187 -13.37 16.64 -29.85
CA GLN A 187 -13.34 17.19 -31.20
C GLN A 187 -13.58 16.07 -32.23
N PRO A 188 -14.18 16.38 -33.40
CA PRO A 188 -14.39 15.39 -34.47
C PRO A 188 -13.04 14.78 -34.91
N PRO A 189 -13.03 13.52 -35.42
CA PRO A 189 -11.79 12.84 -35.77
C PRO A 189 -11.04 13.63 -36.87
N PRO A 190 -9.75 13.94 -36.68
CA PRO A 190 -8.98 14.69 -37.67
C PRO A 190 -8.72 13.83 -38.94
N PRO A 191 -8.53 14.46 -40.11
CA PRO A 191 -8.05 13.76 -41.31
C PRO A 191 -6.67 13.11 -41.06
N PRO A 192 -6.30 12.06 -41.81
CA PRO A 192 -5.02 11.37 -41.60
C PRO A 192 -3.85 12.35 -41.72
N PRO A 193 -2.85 12.29 -40.82
CA PRO A 193 -1.79 13.28 -40.78
C PRO A 193 -0.80 13.13 -41.96
N PRO A 194 -0.30 14.25 -42.52
CA PRO A 194 0.90 14.22 -43.36
C PRO A 194 2.13 13.80 -42.53
N PRO A 195 3.19 13.27 -43.16
CA PRO A 195 4.38 12.80 -42.45
C PRO A 195 5.00 13.93 -41.59
N PRO A 196 5.41 13.64 -40.34
CA PRO A 196 5.86 14.67 -39.41
C PRO A 196 7.28 15.19 -39.73
N PRO A 197 7.50 16.52 -39.77
CA PRO A 197 8.81 17.14 -39.57
C PRO A 197 9.18 17.23 -38.06
N PRO A 198 10.48 17.38 -37.71
CA PRO A 198 11.03 16.93 -36.43
C PRO A 198 10.78 17.91 -35.28
N VAL A 199 10.02 17.47 -34.28
CA VAL A 199 9.89 18.14 -32.97
C VAL A 199 10.23 17.11 -31.89
N GLY A 200 11.49 17.14 -31.43
CA GLY A 200 11.99 16.21 -30.42
C GLY A 200 13.38 16.53 -29.87
N GLN A 201 13.88 17.77 -30.04
CA GLN A 201 15.25 18.11 -29.63
C GLN A 201 15.36 18.57 -28.18
N ILE A 202 14.38 19.28 -27.61
CA ILE A 202 14.51 19.84 -26.25
C ILE A 202 14.38 18.76 -25.16
N GLU A 203 13.46 17.82 -25.33
CA GLU A 203 13.18 16.78 -24.33
C GLU A 203 14.24 15.66 -24.33
N LEU A 204 14.85 15.39 -25.50
CA LEU A 204 15.92 14.40 -25.63
C LEU A 204 17.27 14.93 -25.12
N GLU A 205 17.57 16.22 -25.32
CA GLU A 205 18.78 16.83 -24.77
C GLU A 205 18.71 16.93 -23.23
N GLN A 206 17.56 17.32 -22.66
CA GLN A 206 17.35 17.32 -21.21
C GLN A 206 17.52 15.91 -20.61
N LEU A 207 17.01 14.88 -21.29
CA LEU A 207 17.16 13.50 -20.84
C LEU A 207 18.61 13.00 -20.94
N LYS A 208 19.33 13.37 -22.01
CA LYS A 208 20.76 13.05 -22.15
C LYS A 208 21.60 13.75 -21.08
N GLU A 209 21.32 15.01 -20.80
CA GLU A 209 22.01 15.79 -19.77
C GLU A 209 21.75 15.20 -18.37
N GLN A 210 20.54 14.74 -18.09
CA GLN A 210 20.20 14.04 -16.86
C GLN A 210 20.95 12.70 -16.72
N ILE A 211 21.07 11.93 -17.80
CA ILE A 211 21.83 10.67 -17.82
C ILE A 211 23.32 10.95 -17.57
N HIS A 212 23.89 11.96 -18.23
CA HIS A 212 25.29 12.34 -18.07
C HIS A 212 25.62 12.80 -16.65
N ASN A 213 24.76 13.64 -16.06
CA ASN A 213 24.92 14.09 -14.68
C ASN A 213 24.85 12.91 -13.69
N MET A 214 23.99 11.93 -13.94
CA MET A 214 23.91 10.73 -13.10
C MET A 214 25.15 9.84 -13.23
N GLN A 215 25.74 9.75 -14.42
CA GLN A 215 27.00 9.03 -14.66
C GLN A 215 28.20 9.73 -14.01
N ASP A 216 28.28 11.06 -14.07
CA ASP A 216 29.34 11.84 -13.39
C ASP A 216 29.26 11.68 -11.86
N ILE A 217 28.05 11.65 -11.30
CA ILE A 217 27.86 11.42 -9.86
C ILE A 217 28.32 10.01 -9.45
N LEU A 218 28.05 9.00 -10.27
CA LEU A 218 28.49 7.62 -10.04
C LEU A 218 30.01 7.51 -10.16
N GLN A 219 30.60 8.08 -11.20
CA GLN A 219 32.06 8.10 -11.38
C GLN A 219 32.76 8.80 -10.21
N LYS A 220 32.23 9.94 -9.76
CA LYS A 220 32.78 10.66 -8.60
C LYS A 220 32.69 9.84 -7.31
N LYS A 221 31.65 9.01 -7.16
CA LYS A 221 31.53 8.08 -6.02
C LYS A 221 32.54 6.93 -6.11
N ASP A 222 32.77 6.39 -7.30
CA ASP A 222 33.77 5.36 -7.52
C ASP A 222 35.19 5.88 -7.30
N ASP A 223 35.50 7.08 -7.80
CA ASP A 223 36.79 7.76 -7.55
C ASP A 223 36.99 8.05 -6.06
N GLN A 224 35.93 8.42 -5.33
CA GLN A 224 35.98 8.58 -3.87
C GLN A 224 36.23 7.26 -3.13
N MET A 225 35.62 6.16 -3.58
CA MET A 225 35.86 4.85 -2.99
C MET A 225 37.29 4.38 -3.25
N GLU A 226 37.84 4.65 -4.44
CA GLU A 226 39.21 4.28 -4.78
C GLU A 226 40.23 5.16 -4.03
N ASP A 227 39.98 6.46 -3.85
CA ASP A 227 40.81 7.33 -2.98
C ASP A 227 40.79 6.84 -1.52
N MET A 228 39.61 6.46 -1.02
CA MET A 228 39.48 5.90 0.33
C MET A 228 40.24 4.59 0.48
N ARG A 229 40.19 3.73 -0.54
CA ARG A 229 40.91 2.46 -0.56
C ARG A 229 42.42 2.68 -0.61
N LYS A 230 42.90 3.60 -1.44
CA LYS A 230 44.32 3.97 -1.50
C LYS A 230 44.83 4.55 -0.19
N ARG A 231 44.04 5.41 0.47
CA ARG A 231 44.35 5.90 1.82
C ARG A 231 44.41 4.78 2.84
N MET A 232 43.54 3.79 2.72
CA MET A 232 43.56 2.62 3.60
C MET A 232 44.81 1.77 3.37
N ASP A 233 45.21 1.55 2.12
CA ASP A 233 46.43 0.84 1.76
C ASP A 233 47.70 1.60 2.21
N GLU A 234 47.71 2.93 2.08
CA GLU A 234 48.80 3.79 2.59
C GLU A 234 48.88 3.74 4.12
N MET A 235 47.75 3.74 4.81
CA MET A 235 47.69 3.62 6.27
C MET A 235 48.21 2.25 6.73
N ILE A 236 47.86 1.17 6.01
CA ILE A 236 48.38 -0.18 6.25
C ILE A 236 49.88 -0.24 5.99
N ALA A 237 50.38 0.38 4.91
CA ALA A 237 51.81 0.41 4.60
C ALA A 237 52.61 1.18 5.65
N VAL A 238 52.14 2.35 6.09
CA VAL A 238 52.76 3.12 7.19
C VAL A 238 52.73 2.31 8.49
N PHE A 239 51.62 1.64 8.78
CA PHE A 239 51.51 0.76 9.95
C PHE A 239 52.51 -0.40 9.90
N MET A 240 52.66 -1.06 8.74
CA MET A 240 53.67 -2.10 8.53
C MET A 240 55.10 -1.56 8.56
N GLN A 241 55.33 -0.30 8.16
CA GLN A 241 56.65 0.33 8.22
C GLN A 241 57.08 0.66 9.67
N VAL A 242 56.13 1.09 10.50
CA VAL A 242 56.36 1.50 11.91
C VAL A 242 56.41 0.29 12.85
N HIS A 243 55.62 -0.76 12.59
CA HIS A 243 55.50 -1.93 13.46
C HIS A 243 56.07 -3.24 12.88
N GLY A 244 56.55 -3.25 11.64
CA GLY A 244 57.05 -4.46 10.95
C GLY A 244 58.46 -4.92 11.28
N LYS A 245 59.08 -4.41 12.36
CA LYS A 245 60.28 -5.03 12.93
C LYS A 245 59.96 -5.52 14.33
N SER A 246 60.15 -6.82 14.53
CA SER A 246 60.04 -7.56 15.79
C SER A 246 58.66 -8.21 16.04
N LEU A 247 58.45 -9.41 15.50
CA LEU A 247 58.61 -10.66 16.26
C LEU A 247 58.14 -11.86 15.42
N ASP A 248 59.11 -12.55 14.81
CA ASP A 248 59.12 -14.01 14.81
C ASP A 248 59.24 -14.45 16.28
N THR A 249 58.21 -15.08 16.85
CA THR A 249 58.34 -16.27 17.73
C THR A 249 56.98 -16.77 18.23
N ASN A 250 56.58 -17.91 17.66
CA ASN A 250 56.21 -19.15 18.35
C ASN A 250 54.98 -19.23 19.31
N GLN A 251 54.31 -20.37 19.13
CA GLN A 251 53.37 -21.09 20.02
C GLN A 251 51.89 -20.68 20.04
N GLY A 252 51.12 -21.42 19.23
CA GLY A 252 50.28 -22.51 19.75
C GLY A 252 49.21 -22.13 20.77
N GLY A 253 47.95 -22.13 20.34
CA GLY A 253 46.81 -22.05 21.25
C GLY A 253 45.48 -22.07 20.50
N SER A 254 44.97 -23.29 20.28
CA SER A 254 43.59 -23.56 19.87
C SER A 254 42.56 -22.86 20.76
N SER A 255 41.54 -22.24 20.15
CA SER A 255 40.14 -22.53 20.51
C SER A 255 39.16 -21.98 19.47
N SER A 256 38.74 -22.91 18.62
CA SER A 256 37.42 -23.11 18.00
C SER A 256 36.25 -22.20 18.40
N GLY A 257 35.57 -21.66 17.38
CA GLY A 257 34.15 -21.33 17.36
C GLY A 257 33.62 -21.44 15.91
N PRO A 258 32.61 -22.28 15.61
CA PRO A 258 32.34 -22.71 14.24
C PRO A 258 31.35 -21.82 13.48
N SER A 259 31.66 -21.63 12.20
CA SER A 259 30.73 -21.14 11.18
C SER A 259 29.68 -22.20 10.82
N ILE A 260 28.51 -21.66 10.56
CA ILE A 260 27.28 -22.23 10.00
C ILE A 260 27.55 -22.93 8.66
N ILE A 261 26.69 -23.89 8.25
CA ILE A 261 25.98 -23.96 6.93
C ILE A 261 25.57 -25.40 6.51
N HIS A 262 24.25 -25.55 6.25
CA HIS A 262 23.45 -26.49 5.40
C HIS A 262 23.72 -28.03 5.46
N GLY A 263 22.75 -28.93 5.73
CA GLY A 263 21.50 -29.28 5.00
C GLY A 263 21.79 -30.20 3.78
N PRO A 264 20.92 -31.13 3.28
CA PRO A 264 19.64 -31.71 3.77
C PRO A 264 19.49 -33.26 3.60
N THR A 265 18.30 -33.80 3.92
CA THR A 265 17.66 -35.09 3.47
C THR A 265 18.19 -36.41 4.07
N ARG A 266 17.43 -37.49 4.37
CA ARG A 266 16.05 -37.97 4.15
C ARG A 266 15.79 -39.12 5.19
N PRO A 267 14.54 -39.52 5.54
CA PRO A 267 14.25 -40.41 6.68
C PRO A 267 14.17 -41.89 6.27
N SER A 268 14.25 -42.82 7.24
CA SER A 268 13.42 -44.05 7.33
C SER A 268 13.89 -45.02 8.44
N THR A 269 12.94 -45.37 9.31
CA THR A 269 12.60 -46.72 9.76
C THR A 269 13.64 -47.57 10.51
N THR A 270 13.42 -47.81 11.80
CA THR A 270 12.77 -49.03 12.37
C THR A 270 12.51 -48.79 13.85
#